data_AF-A0A1Y5H8N0-F1
#
_entry.id   AF-A0A1Y5H8N0-F1
#
_cell.length_a   1.000
_cell.length_b   1.000
_cell.length_c   1.000
_cell.angle_alpha   90.00
_cell.angle_beta   90.00
_cell.angle_gamma   90.00
#
_symmetry.space_group_name_H-M   'P 1'
#
loop_
_entity.id
_entity.type
_entity.pdbx_description
1 polymer ?
#
loop_
_entity_poly.entity_id
_entity_poly.type
_entity_poly.pdbx_seq_one_letter_code
_entity_poly.pdbx_strand_id
1 'polypeptide(L)'
;MSDVSKEERIVRKAVLEAETGLKALEKDLKSAIKQFEKGTLTPAKSKAAGAKILAFMKKQAPVTKLQNAPFFGDLPQEVQGDVVWLDGVVNGLNTALGYLSGALKATQKKPDKDAKALVKTAREMETYISVPPKGVAMLLKEAKKGLADGQPMLSMLPMALLMWMIIDTIVRGWRSRS
;
A
#
# COMPACT_ATOMS: atom_id res chain seq x y z
N MET A 1 38.57 4.79 11.92
CA MET A 1 37.18 4.90 11.43
C MET A 1 37.28 5.06 9.93
N SER A 2 36.74 4.13 9.14
CA SER A 2 36.77 4.24 7.68
C SER A 2 35.92 5.43 7.23
N ASP A 3 36.46 6.29 6.37
CA ASP A 3 35.70 7.39 5.78
C ASP A 3 34.54 6.82 4.96
N VAL A 4 33.31 7.10 5.41
CA VAL A 4 32.09 6.73 4.69
C VAL A 4 32.10 7.40 3.32
N SER A 5 32.05 6.59 2.25
CA SER A 5 32.11 7.08 0.86
C SER A 5 30.91 7.99 0.54
N LYS A 6 31.06 8.84 -0.49
CA LYS A 6 29.98 9.74 -0.91
C LYS A 6 28.76 8.95 -1.35
N GLU A 7 28.98 7.85 -2.07
CA GLU A 7 27.99 6.91 -2.56
C GLU A 7 27.24 6.28 -1.39
N GLU A 8 27.95 5.80 -0.37
CA GLU A 8 27.34 5.25 0.84
C GLU A 8 26.44 6.28 1.55
N ARG A 9 26.90 7.54 1.70
CA ARG A 9 26.08 8.60 2.31
C ARG A 9 24.80 8.87 1.52
N ILE A 10 24.89 8.90 0.19
CA ILE A 10 23.73 9.11 -0.69
C ILE A 10 22.72 7.96 -0.53
N VAL A 11 23.20 6.71 -0.56
CA VAL A 11 22.35 5.53 -0.42
C VAL A 11 21.68 5.49 0.95
N ARG A 12 22.45 5.65 2.05
CA ARG A 12 21.89 5.67 3.40
C ARG A 12 20.84 6.77 3.58
N LYS A 13 21.07 7.95 3.00
CA LYS A 13 20.08 9.04 3.01
C LYS A 13 18.81 8.65 2.26
N ALA A 14 18.93 8.08 1.06
CA ALA A 14 17.79 7.65 0.26
C ALA A 14 16.97 6.57 0.98
N VAL A 15 17.63 5.59 1.61
CA VAL A 15 17.00 4.56 2.44
C VAL A 15 16.24 5.19 3.60
N LEU A 16 16.87 6.09 4.37
CA LEU A 16 16.24 6.76 5.51
C LEU A 16 15.01 7.61 5.12
N GLU A 17 15.10 8.32 3.99
CA GLU A 17 13.97 9.09 3.45
C GLU A 17 12.82 8.17 3.04
N ALA A 18 13.12 7.03 2.41
CA ALA A 18 12.14 6.04 2.02
C ALA A 18 11.46 5.40 3.24
N GLU A 19 12.23 5.01 4.27
CA GLU A 19 11.71 4.48 5.53
C GLU A 19 10.75 5.46 6.20
N THR A 20 11.15 6.72 6.30
CA THR A 20 10.33 7.79 6.87
C THR A 20 9.03 7.94 6.07
N GLY A 21 9.13 7.88 4.75
CA GLY A 21 7.98 7.89 3.84
C GLY A 21 7.06 6.68 4.01
N LEU A 22 7.59 5.47 4.18
CA LEU A 22 6.83 4.25 4.42
C LEU A 22 6.03 4.34 5.72
N LYS A 23 6.68 4.76 6.82
CA LYS A 23 6.02 4.97 8.12
C LYS A 23 4.91 6.01 8.05
N ALA A 24 5.15 7.11 7.33
CA ALA A 24 4.15 8.16 7.13
C ALA A 24 2.96 7.66 6.30
N LEU A 25 3.23 6.94 5.20
CA LEU A 25 2.19 6.34 4.35
C LEU A 25 1.35 5.34 5.14
N GLU A 26 1.99 4.44 5.89
CA GLU A 26 1.30 3.47 6.74
C GLU A 26 0.35 4.15 7.72
N LYS A 27 0.82 5.20 8.42
CA LYS A 27 0.01 5.99 9.36
C LYS A 27 -1.20 6.63 8.69
N ASP A 28 -0.98 7.25 7.53
CA ASP A 28 -2.05 7.91 6.76
C ASP A 28 -3.11 6.92 6.29
N LEU A 29 -2.70 5.75 5.80
CA LEU A 29 -3.62 4.71 5.33
C LEU A 29 -4.36 4.05 6.49
N LYS A 30 -3.71 3.82 7.64
CA LYS A 30 -4.39 3.34 8.86
C LYS A 30 -5.49 4.32 9.30
N SER A 31 -5.26 5.62 9.17
CA SER A 31 -6.28 6.65 9.44
C SER A 31 -7.48 6.52 8.49
N ALA A 32 -7.24 6.33 7.19
CA ALA A 32 -8.29 6.13 6.20
C ALA A 32 -9.09 4.83 6.42
N ILE A 33 -8.43 3.73 6.81
CA ILE A 33 -9.08 2.49 7.22
C ILE A 33 -9.99 2.73 8.43
N LYS A 34 -9.51 3.45 9.45
CA LYS A 34 -10.35 3.79 10.61
C LYS A 34 -11.56 4.64 10.22
N GLN A 35 -11.44 5.52 9.22
CA GLN A 35 -12.58 6.26 8.67
C GLN A 35 -13.58 5.33 7.98
N PHE A 36 -13.11 4.31 7.26
CA PHE A 36 -13.95 3.28 6.67
C PHE A 36 -14.71 2.51 7.75
N GLU A 37 -14.04 2.05 8.80
CA GLU A 37 -14.69 1.32 9.91
C GLU A 37 -15.76 2.14 10.62
N LYS A 38 -15.60 3.48 10.63
CA LYS A 38 -16.58 4.42 11.19
C LYS A 38 -17.69 4.84 10.21
N GLY A 39 -17.68 4.36 8.97
CA GLY A 39 -18.63 4.78 7.94
C GLY A 39 -18.46 6.22 7.45
N THR A 40 -17.28 6.83 7.67
CA THR A 40 -17.00 8.24 7.35
C THR A 40 -16.02 8.43 6.19
N LEU A 41 -15.58 7.32 5.58
CA LEU A 41 -14.77 7.35 4.36
C LEU A 41 -15.66 7.72 3.18
N THR A 42 -15.24 8.72 2.41
CA THR A 42 -15.96 9.22 1.24
C THR A 42 -15.15 9.00 -0.04
N PRO A 43 -15.75 9.12 -1.24
CA PRO A 43 -14.99 9.09 -2.50
C PRO A 43 -13.88 10.14 -2.55
N ALA A 44 -14.12 11.34 -2.03
CA ALA A 44 -13.10 12.41 -1.98
C ALA A 44 -11.91 12.02 -1.09
N LYS A 45 -12.17 11.45 0.09
CA LYS A 45 -11.12 10.96 1.00
C LYS A 45 -10.37 9.77 0.41
N SER A 46 -11.07 8.88 -0.29
CA SER A 46 -10.48 7.77 -1.05
C SER A 46 -9.55 8.28 -2.16
N LYS A 47 -9.98 9.30 -2.92
CA LYS A 47 -9.15 9.96 -3.93
C LYS A 47 -7.90 10.61 -3.32
N ALA A 48 -8.04 11.25 -2.16
CA ALA A 48 -6.91 11.84 -1.44
C ALA A 48 -5.91 10.76 -0.97
N ALA A 49 -6.39 9.63 -0.43
CA ALA A 49 -5.53 8.50 -0.09
C ALA A 49 -4.82 7.93 -1.32
N GLY A 50 -5.53 7.76 -2.44
CA GLY A 50 -4.95 7.36 -3.72
C GLY A 50 -3.85 8.32 -4.21
N ALA A 51 -4.05 9.63 -4.08
CA ALA A 51 -3.05 10.63 -4.44
C ALA A 51 -1.80 10.54 -3.56
N LYS A 52 -1.94 10.26 -2.25
CA LYS A 52 -0.80 10.03 -1.34
C LYS A 52 0.01 8.79 -1.73
N ILE A 53 -0.67 7.70 -2.07
CA ILE A 53 -0.03 6.46 -2.56
C ILE A 53 0.79 6.76 -3.82
N LEU A 54 0.19 7.43 -4.81
CA LEU A 54 0.89 7.80 -6.05
C LEU A 54 2.06 8.74 -5.81
N ALA A 55 1.89 9.75 -4.95
CA ALA A 55 2.95 10.70 -4.62
C ALA A 55 4.13 10.02 -3.93
N PHE A 56 3.86 9.09 -3.02
CA PHE A 56 4.91 8.28 -2.39
C PHE A 56 5.65 7.45 -3.43
N MET A 57 4.93 6.69 -4.26
CA MET A 57 5.56 5.79 -5.24
C MET A 57 6.40 6.53 -6.28
N LYS A 58 5.98 7.72 -6.71
CA LYS A 58 6.79 8.59 -7.58
C LYS A 58 8.12 8.98 -6.94
N LYS A 59 8.14 9.25 -5.63
CA LYS A 59 9.37 9.59 -4.90
C LYS A 59 10.32 8.40 -4.76
N GLN A 60 9.81 7.16 -4.78
CA GLN A 60 10.61 5.95 -4.65
C GLN A 60 11.16 5.39 -5.97
N ALA A 61 10.82 5.99 -7.12
CA ALA A 61 11.34 5.57 -8.42
C ALA A 61 12.89 5.55 -8.55
N PRO A 62 13.67 6.40 -7.84
CA PRO A 62 15.13 6.29 -7.86
C PRO A 62 15.67 5.10 -7.05
N VAL A 63 14.94 4.68 -6.02
CA VAL A 63 15.37 3.62 -5.10
C VAL A 63 15.47 2.27 -5.80
N THR A 64 14.53 1.96 -6.69
CA THR A 64 14.54 0.70 -7.48
C THR A 64 15.70 0.62 -8.47
N LYS A 65 16.45 1.71 -8.66
CA LYS A 65 17.65 1.74 -9.50
C LYS A 65 18.94 1.52 -8.70
N LEU A 66 18.89 1.61 -7.36
CA LEU A 66 20.08 1.53 -6.51
C LEU A 66 20.74 0.15 -6.56
N GLN A 67 19.95 -0.92 -6.56
CA GLN A 67 20.47 -2.29 -6.66
C GLN A 67 21.18 -2.56 -8.01
N ASN A 68 20.79 -1.84 -9.06
CA ASN A 68 21.36 -1.97 -10.40
C ASN A 68 22.46 -0.93 -10.68
N ALA A 69 22.86 -0.13 -9.69
CA ALA A 69 23.88 0.88 -9.87
C ALA A 69 25.29 0.25 -9.93
N PRO A 70 26.22 0.76 -10.76
CA PRO A 70 27.56 0.19 -10.89
C PRO A 70 28.34 0.10 -9.59
N PHE A 71 28.11 1.04 -8.66
CA PHE A 71 28.79 1.11 -7.36
C PHE A 71 28.15 0.21 -6.28
N PHE A 72 27.04 -0.49 -6.58
CA PHE A 72 26.27 -1.22 -5.58
C PHE A 72 27.08 -2.31 -4.89
N GLY A 73 27.88 -3.06 -5.65
CA GLY A 73 28.74 -4.13 -5.13
C GLY A 73 29.85 -3.65 -4.21
N ASP A 74 30.22 -2.37 -4.30
CA ASP A 74 31.28 -1.76 -3.49
C ASP A 74 30.76 -1.20 -2.15
N LEU A 75 29.44 -1.17 -1.95
CA LEU A 75 28.84 -0.72 -0.70
C LEU A 75 29.06 -1.74 0.42
N PRO A 76 29.08 -1.32 1.70
CA PRO A 76 29.06 -2.25 2.82
C PRO A 76 27.84 -3.20 2.75
N GLN A 77 28.02 -4.46 3.16
CA GLN A 77 26.96 -5.49 3.11
C GLN A 77 25.65 -5.06 3.82
N GLU A 78 25.76 -4.32 4.93
CA GLU A 78 24.61 -3.74 5.63
C GLU A 78 23.80 -2.80 4.71
N VAL A 79 24.49 -1.92 3.98
CA VAL A 79 23.89 -0.94 3.07
C VAL A 79 23.30 -1.63 1.84
N GLN A 80 23.98 -2.68 1.33
CA GLN A 80 23.43 -3.52 0.27
C GLN A 80 22.12 -4.21 0.73
N GLY A 81 22.12 -4.76 1.94
CA GLY A 81 20.94 -5.39 2.54
C GLY A 81 19.76 -4.42 2.67
N ASP A 82 20.01 -3.19 3.11
CA ASP A 82 18.99 -2.15 3.19
C ASP A 82 18.39 -1.78 1.82
N VAL A 83 19.22 -1.70 0.78
CA VAL A 83 18.75 -1.43 -0.59
C VAL A 83 17.91 -2.59 -1.13
N VAL A 84 18.36 -3.84 -0.97
CA VAL A 84 17.62 -5.04 -1.41
C VAL A 84 16.29 -5.16 -0.68
N TRP A 85 16.30 -4.95 0.64
CA TRP A 85 15.08 -4.90 1.43
C TRP A 85 14.09 -3.87 0.89
N LEU A 86 14.58 -2.64 0.67
CA LEU A 86 13.73 -1.55 0.24
C LEU A 86 13.18 -1.75 -1.18
N ASP A 87 13.99 -2.28 -2.11
CA ASP A 87 13.54 -2.65 -3.46
C ASP A 87 12.41 -3.69 -3.40
N GLY A 88 12.56 -4.72 -2.55
CA GLY A 88 11.51 -5.71 -2.31
C GLY A 88 10.19 -5.11 -1.83
N VAL A 89 10.25 -4.17 -0.89
CA VAL A 89 9.05 -3.45 -0.42
C VAL A 89 8.43 -2.61 -1.53
N VAL A 90 9.23 -1.83 -2.26
CA VAL A 90 8.73 -0.97 -3.35
C VAL A 90 8.11 -1.79 -4.49
N ASN A 91 8.67 -2.95 -4.82
CA ASN A 91 8.09 -3.86 -5.81
C ASN A 91 6.74 -4.44 -5.36
N GLY A 92 6.61 -4.80 -4.08
CA GLY A 92 5.32 -5.17 -3.49
C GLY A 92 4.29 -4.04 -3.60
N LEU A 93 4.71 -2.79 -3.35
CA LEU A 93 3.85 -1.62 -3.49
C LEU A 93 3.47 -1.30 -4.95
N ASN A 94 4.38 -1.53 -5.91
CA ASN A 94 4.09 -1.42 -7.34
C ASN A 94 3.00 -2.40 -7.77
N THR A 95 2.97 -3.60 -7.21
CA THR A 95 1.88 -4.57 -7.45
C THR A 95 0.55 -4.02 -6.96
N ALA A 96 0.51 -3.41 -5.77
CA ALA A 96 -0.69 -2.77 -5.23
C ALA A 96 -1.18 -1.60 -6.12
N LEU A 97 -0.26 -0.80 -6.68
CA LEU A 97 -0.60 0.31 -7.57
C LEU A 97 -1.43 -0.13 -8.80
N GLY A 98 -1.19 -1.33 -9.32
CA GLY A 98 -1.96 -1.87 -10.46
C GLY A 98 -3.47 -1.91 -10.19
N TYR A 99 -3.87 -2.03 -8.93
CA TYR A 99 -5.26 -2.09 -8.51
C TYR A 99 -5.89 -0.73 -8.19
N LEU A 100 -5.09 0.35 -8.12
CA LEU A 100 -5.57 1.68 -7.68
C LEU A 100 -6.67 2.26 -8.57
N SER A 101 -6.50 2.19 -9.89
CA SER A 101 -7.50 2.72 -10.82
C SER A 101 -8.84 1.99 -10.69
N GLY A 102 -8.79 0.66 -10.54
CA GLY A 102 -9.98 -0.17 -10.31
C GLY A 102 -10.67 0.15 -8.97
N ALA A 103 -9.89 0.26 -7.89
CA ALA A 103 -10.39 0.63 -6.57
C ALA A 103 -11.05 2.02 -6.57
N LEU A 104 -10.44 3.02 -7.21
CA LEU A 104 -11.03 4.36 -7.31
C LEU A 104 -12.31 4.37 -8.13
N LYS A 105 -12.36 3.66 -9.26
CA LYS A 105 -13.59 3.51 -10.05
C LYS A 105 -14.71 2.83 -9.25
N ALA A 106 -14.37 1.87 -8.38
CA ALA A 106 -15.35 1.23 -7.51
C ALA A 106 -16.03 2.21 -6.55
N THR A 107 -15.33 3.25 -6.09
CA THR A 107 -15.91 4.29 -5.20
C THR A 107 -17.01 5.13 -5.86
N GLN A 108 -17.16 5.06 -7.19
CA GLN A 108 -18.15 5.80 -7.97
C GLN A 108 -19.34 4.92 -8.39
N LYS A 109 -19.28 3.61 -8.11
CA LYS A 109 -20.33 2.66 -8.46
C LYS A 109 -21.52 2.73 -7.50
N LYS A 110 -22.68 2.27 -7.96
CA LYS A 110 -23.91 2.22 -7.15
C LYS A 110 -24.01 0.86 -6.47
N PRO A 111 -23.95 0.77 -5.12
CA PRO A 111 -23.98 -0.50 -4.40
C PRO A 111 -25.14 -1.42 -4.80
N ASP A 112 -26.34 -0.89 -5.00
CA ASP A 112 -27.52 -1.69 -5.37
C ASP A 112 -27.40 -2.33 -6.77
N LYS A 113 -26.75 -1.64 -7.71
CA LYS A 113 -26.67 -2.07 -9.12
C LYS A 113 -25.40 -2.83 -9.43
N ASP A 114 -24.32 -2.49 -8.73
CA ASP A 114 -22.97 -2.96 -9.01
C ASP A 114 -22.44 -3.95 -7.96
N ALA A 115 -23.28 -4.41 -7.01
CA ALA A 115 -22.87 -5.26 -5.90
C ALA A 115 -21.94 -6.42 -6.33
N LYS A 116 -22.37 -7.23 -7.31
CA LYS A 116 -21.57 -8.36 -7.82
C LYS A 116 -20.18 -7.95 -8.30
N ALA A 117 -20.08 -6.83 -9.01
CA ALA A 117 -18.81 -6.32 -9.51
C ALA A 117 -17.92 -5.80 -8.36
N LEU A 118 -18.50 -5.07 -7.40
CA LEU A 118 -17.81 -4.59 -6.21
C LEU A 118 -17.26 -5.74 -5.36
N VAL A 119 -18.07 -6.77 -5.14
CA VAL A 119 -17.65 -7.98 -4.41
C VAL A 119 -16.55 -8.72 -5.16
N LYS A 120 -16.65 -8.85 -6.48
CA LYS A 120 -15.60 -9.48 -7.29
C LYS A 120 -14.26 -8.75 -7.14
N THR A 121 -14.23 -7.43 -7.33
CA THR A 121 -13.00 -6.64 -7.16
C THR A 121 -12.45 -6.75 -5.74
N ALA A 122 -13.32 -6.74 -4.72
CA ALA A 122 -12.90 -6.90 -3.33
C ALA A 122 -12.27 -8.28 -3.08
N ARG A 123 -12.84 -9.36 -3.62
CA ARG A 123 -12.30 -10.72 -3.48
C ARG A 123 -10.93 -10.88 -4.16
N GLU A 124 -10.75 -10.28 -5.34
CA GLU A 124 -9.46 -10.30 -6.04
C GLU A 124 -8.38 -9.66 -5.16
N MET A 125 -8.65 -8.49 -4.57
CA MET A 125 -7.71 -7.79 -3.69
C MET A 125 -7.44 -8.51 -2.37
N GLU A 126 -8.43 -9.21 -1.81
CA GLU A 126 -8.29 -10.00 -0.57
C GLU A 126 -7.21 -11.09 -0.70
N THR A 127 -6.99 -11.64 -1.90
CA THR A 127 -5.98 -12.70 -2.09
C THR A 127 -4.54 -12.23 -1.86
N TYR A 128 -4.29 -10.92 -1.84
CA TYR A 128 -2.97 -10.33 -1.68
C TYR A 128 -2.66 -9.84 -0.26
N ILE A 129 -3.59 -10.04 0.68
CA ILE A 129 -3.44 -9.59 2.07
C ILE A 129 -3.43 -10.78 3.01
N SER A 130 -2.64 -10.68 4.08
CA SER A 130 -2.54 -11.75 5.08
C SER A 130 -3.84 -11.86 5.88
N VAL A 131 -4.23 -10.77 6.55
CA VAL A 131 -5.46 -10.70 7.36
C VAL A 131 -6.05 -9.30 7.27
N PRO A 132 -7.28 -9.11 6.78
CA PRO A 132 -7.94 -7.80 6.77
C PRO A 132 -8.28 -7.31 8.20
N PRO A 133 -8.36 -5.98 8.42
CA PRO A 133 -8.79 -5.44 9.69
C PRO A 133 -10.28 -5.75 9.91
N LYS A 134 -10.69 -5.88 11.18
CA LYS A 134 -11.99 -6.45 11.57
C LYS A 134 -13.18 -5.85 10.81
N GLY A 135 -13.25 -4.52 10.67
CA GLY A 135 -14.36 -3.88 9.96
C GLY A 135 -14.41 -4.17 8.46
N VAL A 136 -13.24 -4.24 7.80
CA VAL A 136 -13.13 -4.63 6.39
C VAL A 136 -13.48 -6.11 6.21
N ALA A 137 -12.97 -6.98 7.10
CA ALA A 137 -13.25 -8.42 7.09
C ALA A 137 -14.75 -8.72 7.24
N MET A 138 -15.41 -8.00 8.14
CA MET A 138 -16.84 -8.15 8.40
C MET A 138 -17.67 -7.76 7.18
N LEU A 139 -17.45 -6.57 6.61
CA LEU A 139 -18.19 -6.14 5.43
C LEU A 139 -17.93 -7.07 4.23
N LEU A 140 -16.69 -7.51 4.03
CA LEU A 140 -16.36 -8.47 2.97
C LEU A 140 -17.09 -9.80 3.15
N LYS A 141 -17.21 -10.31 4.39
CA LYS A 141 -17.97 -11.52 4.71
C LYS A 141 -19.45 -11.35 4.42
N GLU A 142 -20.05 -10.22 4.77
CA GLU A 142 -21.46 -9.91 4.47
C GLU A 142 -21.71 -9.77 2.97
N ALA A 143 -20.80 -9.07 2.28
CA ALA A 143 -20.87 -8.87 0.85
C ALA A 143 -20.77 -10.19 0.07
N LYS A 144 -19.90 -11.11 0.50
CA LYS A 144 -19.83 -12.49 -0.06
C LYS A 144 -21.12 -13.28 0.12
N LYS A 145 -21.96 -12.92 1.09
CA LYS A 145 -23.27 -13.53 1.35
C LYS A 145 -24.43 -12.77 0.69
N GLY A 146 -24.17 -11.68 -0.04
CA GLY A 146 -25.19 -10.80 -0.60
C GLY A 146 -25.93 -9.94 0.44
N LEU A 147 -25.46 -9.92 1.69
CA LEU A 147 -26.09 -9.17 2.79
C LEU A 147 -25.65 -7.70 2.82
N ALA A 148 -24.65 -7.34 2.00
CA ALA A 148 -24.17 -5.97 1.86
C ALA A 148 -24.72 -5.25 0.62
N ASP A 149 -25.65 -5.88 -0.11
CA ASP A 149 -26.28 -5.27 -1.28
C ASP A 149 -26.99 -3.97 -0.86
N GLY A 150 -26.73 -2.90 -1.61
CA GLY A 150 -27.25 -1.56 -1.29
C GLY A 150 -26.56 -0.83 -0.13
N GLN A 151 -25.68 -1.47 0.63
CA GLN A 151 -24.91 -0.77 1.66
C GLN A 151 -23.95 0.25 1.01
N PRO A 152 -24.02 1.55 1.35
CA PRO A 152 -23.15 2.58 0.78
C PRO A 152 -21.65 2.22 0.84
N MET A 153 -21.26 1.58 1.95
CA MET A 153 -19.89 1.16 2.23
C MET A 153 -19.35 0.11 1.26
N LEU A 154 -20.21 -0.65 0.57
CA LEU A 154 -19.78 -1.67 -0.40
C LEU A 154 -18.98 -1.05 -1.55
N SER A 155 -19.31 0.18 -1.97
CA SER A 155 -18.55 0.92 -2.98
C SER A 155 -17.15 1.32 -2.51
N MET A 156 -16.95 1.47 -1.20
CA MET A 156 -15.65 1.82 -0.59
C MET A 156 -14.79 0.59 -0.30
N LEU A 157 -15.37 -0.60 -0.26
CA LEU A 157 -14.70 -1.83 0.16
C LEU A 157 -13.44 -2.15 -0.67
N PRO A 158 -13.44 -2.06 -2.01
CA PRO A 158 -12.22 -2.28 -2.79
C PRO A 158 -11.09 -1.29 -2.44
N MET A 159 -11.42 -0.02 -2.20
CA MET A 159 -10.43 0.96 -1.78
C MET A 159 -9.87 0.65 -0.39
N ALA A 160 -10.72 0.24 0.55
CA ALA A 160 -10.28 -0.16 1.88
C ALA A 160 -9.32 -1.37 1.83
N LEU A 161 -9.63 -2.37 0.99
CA LEU A 161 -8.75 -3.52 0.79
C LEU A 161 -7.42 -3.14 0.15
N LEU A 162 -7.42 -2.26 -0.85
CA LEU A 162 -6.17 -1.75 -1.43
C LEU A 162 -5.30 -1.02 -0.41
N MET A 163 -5.91 -0.12 0.38
CA MET A 163 -5.17 0.60 1.44
C MET A 163 -4.57 -0.38 2.45
N TRP A 164 -5.31 -1.45 2.79
CA TRP A 164 -4.80 -2.48 3.67
C TRP A 164 -3.72 -3.34 3.02
N MET A 165 -3.82 -3.66 1.72
CA MET A 165 -2.77 -4.38 0.98
C MET A 165 -1.43 -3.64 1.03
N ILE A 166 -1.48 -2.31 0.92
CA ILE A 166 -0.28 -1.47 1.08
C ILE A 166 0.24 -1.52 2.52
N ILE A 167 -0.63 -1.37 3.52
CA ILE A 167 -0.22 -1.48 4.94
C ILE A 167 0.41 -2.84 5.24
N ASP A 168 -0.21 -3.94 4.80
CA ASP A 168 0.26 -5.30 5.01
C ASP A 168 1.63 -5.53 4.33
N THR A 169 1.82 -4.99 3.12
CA THR A 169 3.11 -5.03 2.41
C THR A 169 4.19 -4.30 3.21
N ILE A 170 3.91 -3.11 3.72
CA ILE A 170 4.84 -2.33 4.54
C ILE A 170 5.20 -3.09 5.82
N VAL A 171 4.20 -3.62 6.54
CA VAL A 171 4.39 -4.36 7.80
C VAL A 171 5.20 -5.65 7.56
N ARG A 172 4.91 -6.40 6.50
CA ARG A 172 5.70 -7.59 6.14
C ARG A 172 7.13 -7.22 5.75
N GLY A 173 7.31 -6.10 5.04
CA GLY A 173 8.61 -5.53 4.75
C GLY A 173 9.44 -5.31 6.01
N TRP A 174 8.87 -4.64 7.03
CA TRP A 174 9.57 -4.42 8.29
C TRP A 174 9.98 -5.72 8.99
N ARG A 175 9.10 -6.74 8.98
CA ARG A 175 9.39 -8.05 9.58
C ARG A 175 10.47 -8.85 8.85
N SER A 176 10.65 -8.62 7.55
CA SER A 176 11.72 -9.30 6.78
C SER A 176 13.10 -8.68 6.97
N ARG A 177 13.19 -7.49 7.58
CA ARG A 177 14.45 -6.80 7.86
C ARG A 177 15.03 -7.15 9.22
N SER A 178 14.16 -7.51 10.18
CA SER A 178 14.48 -7.94 11.55
C SER A 178 14.84 -9.41 11.61
#